data_AF-A0A480BW44-F1
#
_entry.id   AF-A0A480BW44-F1
#
_cell.length_a   1.000
_cell.length_b   1.000
_cell.length_c   1.000
_cell.angle_alpha   90.00
_cell.angle_beta   90.00
_cell.angle_gamma   90.00
#
_symmetry.space_group_name_H-M   'P 1'
#
loop_
_entity.id
_entity.type
_entity.pdbx_description
1 polymer ?
#
loop_
_entity_poly.entity_id
_entity_poly.type
_entity_poly.pdbx_seq_one_letter_code
_entity_poly.pdbx_strand_id
1 'polypeptide(L)' 'VLRNVGVAAGYTLLAWQSLHKGLGKLQVDTGALARDLDHAHEVLAEAIQTAMRRHGVENPYEQLKALTRGQAIT' A
#
# COMPACT_ATOMS: atom_id res chain seq x y z
N VAL A 1 11.40 -38.69 17.36
CA VAL A 1 10.99 -37.33 16.90
C VAL A 1 12.13 -36.43 16.47
N LEU A 2 13.35 -36.51 17.04
CA LEU A 2 14.49 -35.64 16.66
C LEU A 2 15.11 -35.92 15.27
N ARG A 3 14.81 -37.06 14.64
CA ARG A 3 15.40 -37.46 13.35
C ARG A 3 14.95 -36.60 12.16
N ASN A 4 13.86 -35.83 12.29
CA ASN A 4 13.30 -35.02 11.21
C ASN A 4 13.63 -33.52 11.31
N VAL A 5 14.36 -33.09 12.34
CA VAL A 5 14.72 -31.68 12.52
C VAL A 5 15.57 -31.17 11.35
N GLY A 6 16.50 -32.00 10.85
CA GLY A 6 17.32 -31.68 9.69
C GLY A 6 16.51 -31.52 8.40
N VAL A 7 15.38 -32.21 8.26
CA VAL A 7 14.49 -32.10 7.10
C VAL A 7 13.82 -30.72 7.08
N ALA A 8 13.25 -30.31 8.22
CA ALA A 8 12.65 -28.99 8.35
C ALA A 8 13.70 -27.87 8.14
N ALA A 9 14.88 -28.01 8.73
CA ALA A 9 15.98 -27.06 8.54
C ALA A 9 16.45 -26.99 7.07
N GLY A 10 16.53 -28.13 6.39
CA GLY A 10 16.91 -28.21 4.98
C GLY A 10 15.93 -27.49 4.05
N TYR A 11 14.63 -27.71 4.23
CA TYR A 11 13.61 -26.99 3.45
C TYR A 11 13.64 -25.48 3.70
N THR A 12 13.78 -25.06 4.96
CA THR A 12 13.89 -23.64 5.30
C THR A 12 15.13 -23.00 4.67
N LEU A 13 16.27 -23.67 4.72
CA LEU A 13 17.51 -23.17 4.11
C LEU A 13 17.36 -22.99 2.58
N LEU A 14 16.78 -23.98 1.90
CA LEU A 14 16.51 -23.92 0.47
C LEU A 14 15.54 -22.79 0.11
N ALA A 15 14.50 -22.61 0.92
CA ALA A 15 13.54 -21.52 0.75
C ALA A 15 14.23 -20.16 0.90
N TRP A 16 15.09 -19.99 1.92
CA TRP A 16 15.83 -18.74 2.13
C TRP A 16 16.82 -18.44 1.01
N GLN A 17 17.55 -19.43 0.51
CA GLN A 17 18.45 -19.24 -0.62
C GLN A 17 17.69 -18.80 -1.89
N SER A 18 16.54 -19.43 -2.15
CA SER A 18 15.68 -19.09 -3.28
C SER A 18 15.07 -17.70 -3.14
N LEU A 19 14.58 -17.35 -1.95
CA LEU A 19 14.05 -16.03 -1.63
C LEU A 19 15.12 -14.95 -1.84
N HIS A 20 16.32 -15.15 -1.28
CA HIS A 20 17.42 -14.19 -1.42
C HIS A 20 17.81 -13.97 -2.88
N LYS A 21 17.90 -15.06 -3.66
CA LYS A 21 18.14 -14.99 -5.12
C LYS A 21 17.01 -14.28 -5.86
N GLY A 22 15.76 -14.47 -5.43
CA GLY A 22 14.59 -13.80 -6.00
C GLY A 22 14.57 -12.30 -5.70
N LEU A 23 14.81 -11.92 -4.45
CA LEU A 23 14.87 -10.51 -4.02
C LEU A 23 15.94 -9.73 -4.78
N GLY A 24 17.10 -10.34 -5.03
CA GLY A 24 18.17 -9.70 -5.82
C GLY A 24 17.83 -9.45 -7.30
N LYS A 25 16.70 -9.98 -7.79
CA LYS A 25 16.21 -9.75 -9.16
C LYS A 25 15.09 -8.71 -9.23
N LEU A 26 14.53 -8.30 -8.10
CA LEU A 26 13.42 -7.36 -8.09
C LEU A 26 13.90 -5.98 -8.52
N GLN A 27 13.16 -5.39 -9.45
CA GLN A 27 13.29 -3.99 -9.85
C GLN A 27 11.91 -3.35 -9.75
N VAL A 28 11.89 -2.10 -9.31
CA VAL A 28 10.65 -1.34 -9.15
C VAL A 28 10.17 -0.87 -10.52
N ASP A 29 8.93 -1.18 -10.87
CA ASP A 29 8.25 -0.54 -12.00
C ASP A 29 7.62 0.78 -11.51
N THR A 30 8.39 1.85 -11.62
CA THR A 30 7.93 3.19 -11.23
C THR A 30 6.77 3.69 -12.10
N GLY A 31 6.68 3.22 -13.35
CA GLY A 31 5.62 3.64 -14.26
C GLY A 31 4.27 3.01 -13.88
N ALA A 32 4.26 1.74 -13.49
CA ALA A 32 3.07 1.10 -12.95
C ALA A 32 2.61 1.77 -11.65
N LEU A 33 3.53 2.00 -10.71
CA LEU A 33 3.23 2.67 -9.44
C LEU A 33 2.66 4.08 -9.64
N ALA A 34 3.23 4.86 -10.57
CA ALA A 34 2.74 6.20 -10.86
C ALA A 34 1.30 6.16 -11.43
N ARG A 35 1.02 5.26 -12.38
CA ARG A 35 -0.34 5.10 -12.93
C ARG A 35 -1.35 4.66 -11.87
N ASP A 36 -0.96 3.75 -10.98
CA ASP A 36 -1.84 3.32 -9.90
C ASP A 36 -2.12 4.49 -8.93
N LEU A 37 -1.12 5.32 -8.65
CA LEU A 37 -1.29 6.51 -7.80
C LEU A 37 -2.15 7.59 -8.46
N ASP A 38 -1.96 7.84 -9.76
CA ASP A 38 -2.77 8.78 -10.55
C ASP A 38 -4.24 8.34 -10.66
N HIS A 39 -4.54 7.07 -10.44
CA HIS A 39 -5.92 6.57 -10.40
C HIS A 39 -6.51 6.50 -8.98
N ALA A 40 -5.70 6.66 -7.94
CA ALA A 40 -6.10 6.48 -6.54
C ALA A 40 -6.27 7.82 -5.81
N HIS A 41 -6.88 8.83 -6.44
CA HIS A 41 -7.03 10.17 -5.85
C HIS A 41 -7.83 10.21 -4.55
N GLU A 42 -8.62 9.19 -4.25
CA GLU A 42 -9.31 9.02 -2.96
C GLU A 42 -8.36 9.02 -1.76
N VAL A 43 -7.09 8.67 -1.94
CA VAL A 43 -6.09 8.70 -0.86
C VAL A 43 -5.85 10.11 -0.33
N LEU A 44 -6.15 11.15 -1.12
CA LEU A 44 -6.00 12.55 -0.73
C LEU A 44 -7.12 13.02 0.22
N ALA A 45 -8.21 12.25 0.37
CA ALA A 45 -9.35 12.63 1.19
C ALA A 45 -8.98 13.00 2.63
N GLU A 46 -8.13 12.20 3.27
CA GLU A 46 -7.70 12.44 4.65
C GLU A 46 -6.84 13.70 4.79
N ALA A 47 -5.95 13.95 3.81
CA ALA A 47 -5.15 15.16 3.77
C ALA A 47 -6.02 16.42 3.65
N ILE A 48 -7.04 16.37 2.77
CA ILE A 48 -8.02 17.46 2.60
C ILE A 48 -8.80 17.69 3.90
N GLN A 49 -9.33 16.62 4.52
CA GLN A 49 -10.04 16.74 5.81
C GLN A 49 -9.16 17.33 6.91
N THR A 50 -7.89 16.94 6.97
CA THR A 50 -6.93 17.46 7.94
C THR A 50 -6.68 18.96 7.73
N ALA A 51 -6.53 19.40 6.47
CA ALA A 51 -6.42 20.81 6.14
C ALA A 51 -7.68 21.60 6.52
N MET A 52 -8.87 21.07 6.22
CA MET A 52 -10.15 21.69 6.58
C MET A 52 -10.30 21.87 8.10
N ARG A 53 -9.94 20.86 8.89
CA ARG A 53 -9.94 20.94 10.37
C ARG A 53 -9.00 22.03 10.86
N ARG A 54 -7.80 22.15 10.28
CA ARG A 54 -6.81 23.19 10.63
C ARG A 54 -7.35 24.60 10.41
N HIS A 55 -8.16 24.80 9.36
CA HIS A 55 -8.73 26.10 9.02
C HIS A 55 -10.10 26.38 9.65
N GLY A 56 -10.55 25.53 10.58
CA GLY A 56 -11.79 25.75 11.34
C GLY A 56 -13.07 25.51 10.53
N VAL A 57 -13.01 24.73 9.46
CA VAL A 57 -14.21 24.38 8.68
C VAL A 57 -15.08 23.42 9.48
N GLU A 58 -16.37 23.76 9.64
CA GLU A 58 -17.34 22.90 10.32
C GLU A 58 -17.74 21.69 9.45
N ASN A 59 -17.91 20.53 10.08
CA ASN A 59 -18.29 19.26 9.44
C ASN A 59 -17.47 18.87 8.18
N PRO A 60 -16.12 18.79 8.25
CA PRO A 60 -15.26 18.51 7.08
C PRO A 60 -15.57 17.19 6.36
N TYR A 61 -16.00 16.18 7.12
CA TYR A 61 -16.34 14.87 6.57
C TYR A 61 -17.56 14.94 5.66
N GLU A 62 -18.64 15.60 6.10
CA GLU A 62 -19.88 15.71 5.32
C GLU A 62 -19.70 16.62 4.10
N GLN A 63 -18.90 17.69 4.22
CA GLN A 63 -18.53 18.53 3.08
C GLN A 63 -17.70 17.77 2.04
N LEU A 64 -16.71 16.99 2.49
CA LEU A 64 -15.93 16.17 1.55
C LEU A 64 -16.81 15.09 0.90
N LYS A 65 -17.66 14.42 1.68
CA LYS A 65 -18.60 13.41 1.17
C LYS A 65 -19.58 13.98 0.17
N ALA A 66 -20.00 15.25 0.33
CA ALA A 66 -20.83 15.94 -0.65
C ALA A 66 -20.05 16.26 -1.93
N LEU A 67 -18.79 16.68 -1.83
CA LEU A 67 -17.90 16.96 -2.96
C LEU A 67 -17.52 15.71 -3.76
N THR A 68 -17.37 14.56 -3.09
CA THR A 68 -16.98 13.30 -3.72
C THR A 68 -18.18 12.41 -4.06
N ARG A 69 -19.42 12.91 -3.94
CA ARG A 69 -20.63 12.11 -4.14
C ARG A 69 -20.89 11.89 -5.63
N GLY A 70 -20.59 10.67 -6.10
CA GLY A 70 -20.88 10.25 -7.48
C GLY A 70 -19.85 10.69 -8.51
N GLN A 71 -18.71 11.24 -8.07
CA GLN A 71 -17.57 11.55 -8.94
C GLN A 71 -16.32 10.88 -8.36
N ALA A 72 -15.57 10.17 -9.20
CA ALA A 72 -14.18 9.87 -8.90
C ALA A 72 -13.46 11.22 -8.77
N ILE A 73 -12.73 11.42 -7.67
CA ILE A 73 -11.80 12.54 -7.58
C ILE A 73 -10.84 12.32 -8.74
N THR A 74 -10.88 13.17 -9.77
CA THR A 74 -10.04 13.06 -10.98
C THR A 74 -9.18 14.30 -11.06
#